data_AF-A0A8J6CBE8-F1
#
_entry.id   AF-A0A8J6CBE8-F1
#
_cell.length_a   1.000
_cell.length_b   1.000
_cell.length_c   1.000
_cell.angle_alpha   90.00
_cell.angle_beta   90.00
_cell.angle_gamma   90.00
#
_symmetry.space_group_name_H-M   'P 1'
#
loop_
_entity.id
_entity.type
_entity.pdbx_description
1 polymer ?
#
loop_
_entity_poly.entity_id
_entity_poly.type
_entity_poly.pdbx_seq_one_letter_code
_entity_poly.pdbx_strand_id
1 'polypeptide(L)'
;MMWSLAEGPRSERAFAALLREQLGAAESAADLVVASFAAACDEAIGWDETAWACALRDTALECGLPDEELGVFSDLVSALRRQRLIVDAPVYAPPLAVGTRVLAVLEEDGQWHDAVVSAQLDVRAATPPSARRYRVVFSEFGKPQEVEESELVDVDAVVSDDDEGSEREGECEMCARSLPLTFHHLIPKETHGRFLGKALPVGVRGEPTRLFLGSYGMSICRPCHTHLHRIASNDELADSLNTPLRIASHPDVQRFVAFIGKQRVRLRA
;
A
#
# COMPACT_ATOMS: atom_id res chain seq x y z
N MET A 1 -9.68 3.18 4.73
CA MET A 1 -8.36 3.77 4.43
C MET A 1 -7.49 3.48 5.64
N MET A 2 -6.36 2.81 5.45
CA MET A 2 -5.47 2.43 6.55
C MET A 2 -4.42 3.54 6.69
N TRP A 3 -4.29 4.14 7.86
CA TRP A 3 -3.32 5.21 8.13
C TRP A 3 -2.19 4.68 9.02
N SER A 4 -0.99 5.22 8.87
CA SER A 4 0.20 4.91 9.67
C SER A 4 0.94 6.20 10.00
N LEU A 5 1.65 6.25 11.12
CA LEU A 5 2.59 7.33 11.40
C LEU A 5 3.78 7.26 10.44
N ALA A 6 4.29 8.42 10.04
CA ALA A 6 5.53 8.52 9.29
C ALA A 6 6.72 8.24 10.22
N GLU A 7 7.50 7.22 9.92
CA GLU A 7 8.67 6.84 10.72
C GLU A 7 9.82 7.85 10.61
N GLY A 8 10.53 8.06 11.73
CA GLY A 8 11.81 8.75 11.78
C GLY A 8 11.88 9.95 12.75
N PRO A 9 13.10 10.36 13.14
CA PRO A 9 13.31 11.37 14.18
C PRO A 9 12.86 12.79 13.77
N ARG A 10 12.61 13.03 12.48
CA ARG A 10 12.09 14.32 11.98
C ARG A 10 10.58 14.41 12.11
N SER A 11 9.86 13.31 11.85
CA SER A 11 8.40 13.25 11.97
C SER A 11 7.97 13.23 13.44
N GLU A 12 8.69 12.48 14.29
CA GLU A 12 8.48 12.48 15.74
C GLU A 12 8.63 13.89 16.34
N ARG A 13 9.69 14.62 15.97
CA ARG A 13 9.90 16.01 16.43
C ARG A 13 8.83 16.98 15.94
N ALA A 14 8.34 16.79 14.71
CA ALA A 14 7.28 17.63 14.16
C ALA A 14 5.93 17.35 14.84
N PHE A 15 5.65 16.09 15.16
CA PHE A 15 4.47 15.70 15.93
C PHE A 15 4.54 16.24 17.36
N ALA A 16 5.67 16.09 18.05
CA ALA A 16 5.88 16.68 19.37
C ALA A 16 5.75 18.21 19.35
N ALA A 17 6.21 18.89 18.29
CA ALA A 17 6.01 20.33 18.13
C ALA A 17 4.53 20.71 18.02
N LEU A 18 3.74 19.96 17.25
CA LEU A 18 2.29 20.17 17.14
C LEU A 18 1.55 19.95 18.45
N LEU A 19 1.91 18.92 19.22
CA LEU A 19 1.34 18.68 20.55
C LEU A 19 1.61 19.84 21.50
N ARG A 20 2.82 20.41 21.46
CA ARG A 20 3.15 21.60 22.27
C ARG A 20 2.38 22.85 21.84
N GLU A 21 2.23 23.04 20.53
CA GLU A 21 1.54 24.21 19.97
C GLU A 21 0.02 24.18 20.26
N GLN A 22 -0.61 23.00 20.10
CA GLN A 22 -2.07 22.85 20.18
C GLN A 22 -2.58 22.55 21.59
N LEU A 23 -1.82 21.78 22.39
CA LEU A 23 -2.23 21.32 23.72
C LEU A 23 -1.42 21.94 24.87
N GLY A 24 -0.48 22.85 24.57
CA GLY A 24 0.39 23.45 25.59
C GLY A 24 1.26 22.43 26.33
N ALA A 25 1.51 21.26 25.72
CA ALA A 25 2.25 20.17 26.33
C ALA A 25 3.66 20.60 26.77
N ALA A 26 4.12 20.12 27.92
CA ALA A 26 5.54 20.18 28.26
C ALA A 26 6.34 19.28 27.30
N GLU A 27 7.60 19.62 27.05
CA GLU A 27 8.46 18.88 26.10
C GLU A 27 8.54 17.39 26.45
N SER A 28 8.72 17.04 27.73
CA SER A 28 8.74 15.65 28.20
C SER A 28 7.40 14.91 28.05
N ALA A 29 6.28 15.62 28.10
CA ALA A 29 4.95 15.03 27.94
C ALA A 29 4.63 14.81 26.45
N ALA A 30 5.00 15.75 25.58
CA ALA A 30 4.83 15.61 24.14
C ALA A 30 5.62 14.39 23.60
N ASP A 31 6.87 14.22 24.02
CA ASP A 31 7.68 13.07 23.60
C ASP A 31 7.09 11.74 24.08
N LEU A 32 6.54 11.70 25.30
CA LEU A 32 5.89 10.51 25.85
C LEU A 32 4.61 10.15 25.07
N VAL A 33 3.82 11.16 24.70
CA VAL A 33 2.62 10.97 23.86
C VAL A 33 3.00 10.44 22.49
N VAL A 34 4.03 11.01 21.83
CA VAL A 34 4.48 10.53 20.52
C VAL A 34 4.89 9.06 20.59
N ALA A 35 5.69 8.69 21.60
CA ALA A 35 6.17 7.32 21.76
C ALA A 35 5.03 6.33 22.07
N SER A 36 4.13 6.67 23.00
CA SER A 36 3.01 5.82 23.38
C SER A 36 1.99 5.68 22.25
N PHE A 37 1.71 6.79 21.54
CA PHE A 37 0.78 6.80 20.43
C PHE A 37 1.33 6.05 19.21
N ALA A 38 2.64 6.11 18.97
CA ALA A 38 3.28 5.30 17.93
C ALA A 38 3.11 3.80 18.19
N ALA A 39 3.31 3.35 19.44
CA ALA A 39 3.07 1.96 19.81
C ALA A 39 1.60 1.55 19.66
N ALA A 40 0.66 2.44 19.99
CA ALA A 40 -0.77 2.19 19.79
C ALA A 40 -1.15 2.08 18.29
N CYS A 41 -0.45 2.83 17.42
CA CYS A 41 -0.67 2.78 15.98
C CYS A 41 -0.15 1.48 15.33
N ASP A 42 0.88 0.84 15.88
CA ASP A 42 1.40 -0.44 15.36
C ASP A 42 0.38 -1.58 15.47
N GLU A 43 -0.55 -1.49 16.43
CA GLU A 43 -1.63 -2.47 16.64
C GLU A 43 -2.95 -2.04 15.93
N ALA A 44 -3.01 -0.83 15.38
CA ALA A 44 -4.20 -0.20 14.84
C ALA A 44 -4.45 -0.52 13.36
N ILE A 45 -5.30 -1.52 13.08
CA ILE A 45 -5.70 -1.83 11.69
C ILE A 45 -7.02 -1.11 11.35
N GLY A 46 -6.97 -0.22 10.35
CA GLY A 46 -8.18 0.30 9.68
C GLY A 46 -8.89 1.47 10.37
N TRP A 47 -8.19 2.25 11.20
CA TRP A 47 -8.77 3.40 11.88
C TRP A 47 -9.18 4.53 10.92
N ASP A 48 -10.33 5.15 11.19
CA ASP A 48 -10.79 6.38 10.56
C ASP A 48 -10.38 7.63 11.37
N GLU A 49 -10.70 8.83 10.87
CA GLU A 49 -10.30 10.10 11.51
C GLU A 49 -10.77 10.21 12.96
N THR A 50 -11.95 9.67 13.27
CA THR A 50 -12.52 9.72 14.62
C THR A 50 -11.83 8.74 15.55
N ALA A 51 -11.52 7.52 15.07
CA ALA A 51 -10.74 6.54 15.82
C ALA A 51 -9.33 7.05 16.14
N TRP A 52 -8.68 7.73 15.18
CA TRP A 52 -7.40 8.41 15.41
C TRP A 52 -7.48 9.49 16.48
N ALA A 53 -8.50 10.35 16.41
CA ALA A 53 -8.68 11.42 17.40
C ALA A 53 -8.96 10.87 18.80
N CYS A 54 -9.78 9.82 18.91
CA CYS A 54 -10.06 9.15 20.19
C CYS A 54 -8.80 8.53 20.79
N ALA A 55 -8.06 7.75 20.01
CA ALA A 55 -6.83 7.12 20.48
C ALA A 55 -5.80 8.15 20.92
N LEU A 56 -5.63 9.24 20.17
CA LEU A 56 -4.70 10.30 20.51
C LEU A 56 -5.09 11.02 21.80
N ARG A 57 -6.39 11.27 22.01
CA ARG A 57 -6.91 11.81 23.27
C ARG A 57 -6.62 10.88 24.43
N ASP A 58 -6.94 9.60 24.28
CA ASP A 58 -6.79 8.61 25.36
C ASP A 58 -5.30 8.47 25.73
N THR A 59 -4.40 8.44 24.74
CA THR A 59 -2.95 8.47 24.98
C THR A 59 -2.48 9.77 25.64
N ALA A 60 -3.02 10.92 25.22
CA ALA A 60 -2.70 12.21 25.82
C ALA A 60 -3.10 12.27 27.30
N LEU A 61 -4.30 11.76 27.64
CA LEU A 61 -4.79 11.65 29.01
C LEU A 61 -3.91 10.75 29.87
N GLU A 62 -3.52 9.58 29.35
CA GLU A 62 -2.61 8.66 30.03
C GLU A 62 -1.23 9.27 30.29
N CYS A 63 -0.77 10.16 29.40
CA CYS A 63 0.48 10.90 29.54
C CYS A 63 0.35 12.18 30.41
N GLY A 64 -0.81 12.42 31.01
CA GLY A 64 -1.04 13.52 31.95
C GLY A 64 -1.28 14.88 31.29
N LEU A 65 -1.69 14.92 30.01
CA LEU A 65 -2.19 16.14 29.36
C LEU A 65 -3.63 16.44 29.80
N PRO A 66 -4.06 17.71 29.71
CA PRO A 66 -5.42 18.09 30.07
C PRO A 66 -6.47 17.36 29.22
N ASP A 67 -7.62 17.07 29.83
CA ASP A 67 -8.79 16.52 29.15
C ASP A 67 -9.45 17.61 28.31
N GLU A 68 -9.02 17.71 27.05
CA GLU A 68 -9.53 18.65 26.06
C GLU A 68 -10.64 18.03 25.21
N GLU A 69 -11.45 18.88 24.58
CA GLU A 69 -12.54 18.41 23.71
C GLU A 69 -11.99 17.61 22.51
N LEU A 70 -12.72 16.56 22.10
CA LEU A 70 -12.35 15.71 20.96
C LEU A 70 -12.14 16.50 19.66
N GLY A 71 -12.74 17.69 19.53
CA GLY A 71 -12.52 18.60 18.41
C GLY A 71 -11.06 19.06 18.27
N VAL A 72 -10.35 19.30 19.37
CA VAL A 72 -8.94 19.70 19.37
C VAL A 72 -8.06 18.57 18.81
N PHE A 73 -8.37 17.32 19.18
CA PHE A 73 -7.67 16.14 18.68
C PHE A 73 -8.00 15.86 17.21
N SER A 74 -9.22 16.12 16.77
CA SER A 74 -9.59 16.04 15.34
C SER A 74 -8.81 17.06 14.51
N ASP A 75 -8.67 18.30 15.00
CA ASP A 75 -7.87 19.34 14.34
C ASP A 75 -6.38 18.98 14.29
N LEU A 76 -5.88 18.35 15.37
CA LEU A 76 -4.52 17.82 15.44
C LEU A 76 -4.30 16.68 14.44
N VAL A 77 -5.21 15.70 14.34
CA VAL A 77 -5.15 14.63 13.32
C VAL A 77 -5.18 15.22 11.91
N SER A 78 -6.04 16.20 11.67
CA SER A 78 -6.07 16.95 10.41
C SER A 78 -4.75 17.70 10.14
N ALA A 79 -4.12 18.28 11.17
CA ALA A 79 -2.81 18.94 11.05
C ALA A 79 -1.69 17.93 10.75
N LEU A 80 -1.68 16.78 11.42
CA LEU A 80 -0.76 15.68 11.18
C LEU A 80 -0.88 15.17 9.73
N ARG A 81 -2.11 15.06 9.22
CA ARG A 81 -2.37 14.70 7.83
C ARG A 81 -1.89 15.78 6.85
N ARG A 82 -2.15 17.07 7.11
CA ARG A 82 -1.65 18.19 6.30
C ARG A 82 -0.12 18.23 6.23
N GLN A 83 0.55 17.92 7.34
CA GLN A 83 2.01 17.87 7.44
C GLN A 83 2.61 16.52 7.01
N ARG A 84 1.79 15.57 6.54
CA ARG A 84 2.21 14.22 6.10
C ARG A 84 2.92 13.40 7.19
N LEU A 85 2.55 13.63 8.44
CA LEU A 85 2.99 12.86 9.60
C LEU A 85 2.12 11.62 9.82
N ILE A 86 0.88 11.65 9.30
CA ILE A 86 0.06 10.46 9.07
C ILE A 86 0.03 10.22 7.57
N VAL A 87 0.43 9.03 7.14
CA VAL A 87 0.46 8.58 5.75
C VAL A 87 -0.49 7.39 5.58
N ASP A 88 -0.97 7.16 4.36
CA ASP A 88 -1.66 5.91 4.09
C ASP A 88 -0.68 4.75 4.32
N ALA A 89 -1.05 3.82 5.19
CA ALA A 89 -0.25 2.66 5.51
C ALA A 89 -0.04 1.84 4.23
N PRO A 90 1.20 1.39 3.93
CA PRO A 90 1.40 0.44 2.87
C PRO A 90 0.58 -0.82 3.19
N VAL A 91 -0.34 -1.18 2.30
CA VAL A 91 -1.06 -2.44 2.39
C VAL A 91 -0.05 -3.53 2.07
N TYR A 92 0.63 -4.06 3.08
CA TYR A 92 1.46 -5.25 2.90
C TYR A 92 0.55 -6.44 2.63
N ALA A 93 0.90 -7.24 1.62
CA ALA A 93 0.18 -8.46 1.33
C ALA A 93 0.20 -9.38 2.57
N PRO A 94 -0.91 -10.08 2.87
CA PRO A 94 -0.93 -11.07 3.94
C PRO A 94 0.14 -12.14 3.66
N PRO A 95 0.75 -12.72 4.71
CA PRO A 95 1.80 -13.73 4.53
C PRO A 95 1.26 -14.96 3.81
N LEU A 96 2.09 -15.55 2.93
CA LEU A 96 1.73 -16.71 2.11
C LEU A 96 1.41 -17.92 2.99
N ALA A 97 0.25 -18.53 2.80
CA ALA A 97 -0.17 -19.68 3.59
C ALA A 97 0.65 -20.94 3.26
N VAL A 98 0.80 -21.84 4.24
CA VAL A 98 1.34 -23.17 3.98
C VAL A 98 0.37 -23.91 3.05
N GLY A 99 0.90 -24.46 1.95
CA GLY A 99 0.14 -25.08 0.87
C GLY A 99 -0.10 -24.17 -0.34
N THR A 100 0.22 -22.87 -0.26
CA THR A 100 0.13 -21.96 -1.42
C THR A 100 1.14 -22.35 -2.49
N ARG A 101 0.70 -22.36 -3.75
CA ARG A 101 1.57 -22.59 -4.91
C ARG A 101 2.30 -21.30 -5.24
N VAL A 102 3.61 -21.37 -5.41
CA VAL A 102 4.49 -20.22 -5.64
C VAL A 102 5.53 -20.57 -6.69
N LEU A 103 6.00 -19.60 -7.46
CA LEU A 103 7.23 -19.69 -8.21
C LEU A 103 8.36 -19.25 -7.29
N ALA A 104 9.42 -20.06 -7.24
CA ALA A 104 10.63 -19.76 -6.50
C ALA A 104 11.85 -19.96 -7.40
N VAL A 105 12.93 -19.23 -7.15
CA VAL A 105 14.20 -19.45 -7.86
C VAL A 105 14.92 -20.66 -7.25
N LEU A 106 15.24 -21.66 -8.07
CA LEU A 106 16.03 -22.82 -7.64
C LEU A 106 17.52 -22.45 -7.58
N GLU A 107 18.18 -22.74 -6.46
CA GLU A 107 19.60 -22.35 -6.27
C GLU A 107 20.55 -23.06 -7.25
N GLU A 108 20.21 -24.27 -7.71
CA GLU A 108 21.06 -25.08 -8.57
C GLU A 108 21.24 -24.51 -9.98
N ASP A 109 20.20 -23.92 -10.56
CA ASP A 109 20.21 -23.41 -11.94
C ASP A 109 19.85 -21.93 -12.06
N GLY A 110 19.41 -21.29 -10.96
CA GLY A 110 19.00 -19.89 -10.92
C GLY A 110 17.73 -19.61 -11.74
N GLN A 111 16.94 -20.63 -12.06
CA GLN A 111 15.70 -20.50 -12.83
C GLN A 111 14.47 -20.54 -11.91
N TRP A 112 13.35 -20.04 -12.43
CA TRP A 112 12.07 -20.06 -11.71
C TRP A 112 11.39 -21.41 -11.89
N HIS A 113 11.02 -22.04 -10.78
CA HIS A 113 10.32 -23.32 -10.76
C HIS A 113 9.07 -23.25 -9.90
N ASP A 114 8.06 -24.04 -10.28
CA ASP A 114 6.87 -24.31 -9.49
C ASP A 114 7.26 -24.93 -8.14
N ALA A 115 6.82 -24.30 -7.06
CA ALA A 115 7.04 -24.74 -5.70
C ALA A 115 5.78 -24.58 -4.85
N VAL A 116 5.76 -25.23 -3.69
CA VAL A 116 4.67 -25.12 -2.72
C VAL A 116 5.25 -24.68 -1.40
N VAL A 117 4.63 -23.68 -0.76
CA VAL A 117 5.03 -23.22 0.57
C VAL A 117 4.78 -24.36 1.56
N SER A 118 5.85 -24.93 2.11
CA SER A 118 5.80 -26.02 3.09
C SER A 118 5.85 -25.52 4.53
N ALA A 119 6.53 -24.39 4.80
CA ALA A 119 6.58 -23.80 6.13
C ALA A 119 6.86 -22.29 6.08
N GLN A 120 6.39 -21.58 7.10
CA GLN A 120 6.66 -20.18 7.37
C GLN A 120 7.78 -20.09 8.42
N LEU A 121 8.95 -19.54 8.08
CA LEU A 121 10.12 -19.62 8.95
C LEU A 121 10.40 -18.35 9.77
N ASP A 122 9.87 -17.17 9.39
CA ASP A 122 10.08 -15.91 10.14
C ASP A 122 8.93 -14.88 10.04
N VAL A 123 7.68 -15.34 9.94
CA VAL A 123 6.53 -14.45 9.61
C VAL A 123 6.18 -13.44 10.72
N ARG A 124 6.60 -13.68 11.97
CA ARG A 124 6.30 -12.83 13.12
C ARG A 124 7.45 -11.93 13.60
N ALA A 125 8.67 -12.12 13.06
CA ALA A 125 9.88 -11.42 13.53
C ALA A 125 10.54 -10.52 12.46
N ALA A 126 10.06 -10.57 11.22
CA ALA A 126 10.60 -9.80 10.10
C ALA A 126 9.94 -8.42 10.00
N THR A 127 10.62 -7.40 10.52
CA THR A 127 10.36 -5.99 10.20
C THR A 127 11.59 -5.46 9.43
N PRO A 128 11.46 -5.08 8.15
CA PRO A 128 10.23 -5.01 7.34
C PRO A 128 9.72 -6.37 6.83
N PRO A 129 8.45 -6.45 6.38
CA PRO A 129 7.83 -7.68 5.84
C PRO A 129 8.61 -8.36 4.71
N SER A 130 9.43 -7.61 3.94
CA SER A 130 10.28 -8.17 2.87
C SER A 130 11.36 -9.15 3.35
N ALA A 131 11.63 -9.21 4.66
CA ALA A 131 12.56 -10.17 5.25
C ALA A 131 11.90 -11.50 5.69
N ARG A 132 10.62 -11.72 5.36
CA ARG A 132 9.94 -12.99 5.66
C ARG A 132 10.58 -14.12 4.87
N ARG A 133 10.99 -15.18 5.58
CA ARG A 133 11.49 -16.41 4.95
C ARG A 133 10.44 -17.49 4.96
N TYR A 134 10.37 -18.22 3.85
CA TYR A 134 9.50 -19.37 3.68
C TYR A 134 10.33 -20.58 3.27
N ARG A 135 9.89 -21.76 3.69
CA ARG A 135 10.37 -23.01 3.14
C ARG A 135 9.44 -23.42 2.03
N VAL A 136 9.97 -23.56 0.82
CA VAL A 136 9.23 -24.07 -0.33
C VAL A 136 9.73 -25.45 -0.72
N VAL A 137 8.85 -26.27 -1.29
CA VAL A 137 9.19 -27.56 -1.88
C VAL A 137 8.91 -27.47 -3.36
N PHE A 138 9.94 -27.62 -4.19
CA PHE A 138 9.80 -27.59 -5.64
C PHE A 138 9.00 -28.81 -6.13
N SER A 139 7.98 -28.58 -6.95
CA SER A 139 7.06 -29.60 -7.43
C SER A 139 7.74 -30.62 -8.35
N GLU A 140 8.76 -30.19 -9.10
CA GLU A 140 9.49 -31.03 -10.06
C GLU A 140 10.57 -31.90 -9.39
N PHE A 141 11.14 -31.42 -8.29
CA PHE A 141 12.34 -32.02 -7.67
C PHE A 141 12.08 -32.58 -6.26
N GLY A 142 10.98 -32.20 -5.62
CA GLY A 142 10.61 -32.61 -4.26
C GLY A 142 11.58 -32.12 -3.18
N LYS A 143 12.53 -31.24 -3.51
CA LYS A 143 13.55 -30.75 -2.59
C LYS A 143 13.04 -29.51 -1.85
N PRO A 144 13.11 -29.48 -0.50
CA PRO A 144 12.82 -28.27 0.26
C PRO A 144 13.98 -27.27 0.15
N GLN A 145 13.67 -25.99 -0.08
CA GLN A 145 14.60 -24.87 -0.08
C GLN A 145 14.02 -23.71 0.75
N GLU A 146 14.88 -22.98 1.44
CA GLU A 146 14.50 -21.77 2.16
C GLU A 146 14.73 -20.57 1.25
N VAL A 147 13.72 -19.73 1.11
CA VAL A 147 13.68 -18.61 0.17
C VAL A 147 13.04 -17.40 0.82
N GLU A 148 13.52 -16.22 0.46
CA GLU A 148 12.97 -14.95 0.94
C GLU A 148 11.67 -14.60 0.21
N GLU A 149 10.76 -13.85 0.84
CA GLU A 149 9.49 -13.41 0.23
C GLU A 149 9.71 -12.63 -1.08
N SER A 150 10.84 -11.94 -1.19
CA SER A 150 11.27 -11.21 -2.39
C SER A 150 11.56 -12.12 -3.60
N GLU A 151 11.88 -13.40 -3.36
CA GLU A 151 12.18 -14.43 -4.35
C GLU A 151 11.01 -15.41 -4.56
N LEU A 152 9.85 -15.09 -3.99
CA LEU A 152 8.61 -15.84 -4.14
C LEU A 152 7.60 -15.04 -4.95
N VAL A 153 6.93 -15.73 -5.86
CA VAL A 153 5.77 -15.19 -6.56
C VAL A 153 4.61 -16.17 -6.36
N ASP A 154 3.52 -15.76 -5.73
CA ASP A 154 2.33 -16.60 -5.61
C ASP A 154 1.73 -16.90 -6.99
N VAL A 155 1.67 -18.19 -7.36
CA VAL A 155 1.18 -18.68 -8.67
C VAL A 155 -0.30 -18.34 -8.86
N ASP A 156 -1.07 -18.28 -7.79
CA ASP A 156 -2.49 -17.93 -7.84
C ASP A 156 -2.68 -16.40 -7.83
N ALA A 157 -1.66 -15.63 -7.41
CA ALA A 157 -1.63 -14.16 -7.48
C ALA A 157 -1.03 -13.61 -8.78
N VAL A 158 -0.10 -14.32 -9.44
CA VAL A 158 0.13 -14.17 -10.88
C VAL A 158 -1.08 -14.74 -11.58
N VAL A 159 -2.11 -13.90 -11.67
CA VAL A 159 -2.99 -13.89 -12.84
C VAL A 159 -2.06 -14.06 -14.04
N SER A 160 -2.21 -15.17 -14.76
CA SER A 160 -1.48 -15.45 -15.98
C SER A 160 -1.37 -14.17 -16.79
N ASP A 161 -0.15 -13.79 -17.18
CA ASP A 161 0.18 -12.55 -17.90
C ASP A 161 -0.57 -12.36 -19.24
N ASP A 162 -1.39 -13.33 -19.66
CA ASP A 162 -2.31 -13.30 -20.81
C ASP A 162 -3.74 -12.87 -20.47
N ASP A 163 -4.04 -12.56 -19.21
CA ASP A 163 -5.40 -12.28 -18.77
C ASP A 163 -5.77 -10.78 -18.83
N GLU A 164 -5.79 -10.24 -20.05
CA GLU A 164 -6.60 -9.05 -20.39
C GLU A 164 -8.13 -9.29 -20.23
N GLY A 165 -8.55 -10.37 -19.52
CA GLY A 165 -9.87 -10.97 -19.60
C GLY A 165 -10.60 -11.32 -18.29
N SER A 166 -9.95 -11.56 -17.13
CA SER A 166 -10.69 -11.83 -15.88
C SER A 166 -11.23 -10.55 -15.29
N GLU A 167 -12.44 -10.28 -15.71
CA GLU A 167 -13.33 -9.30 -15.13
C GLU A 167 -13.70 -9.72 -13.70
N ARG A 168 -12.86 -9.33 -12.72
CA ARG A 168 -13.19 -9.48 -11.30
C ARG A 168 -14.28 -8.48 -10.94
N GLU A 169 -15.38 -8.92 -10.36
CA GLU A 169 -16.42 -8.01 -9.86
C GLU A 169 -15.91 -7.24 -8.63
N GLY A 170 -15.96 -5.92 -8.68
CA GLY A 170 -15.51 -5.08 -7.57
C GLY A 170 -15.85 -3.61 -7.76
N GLU A 171 -15.46 -2.78 -6.81
CA GLU A 171 -15.59 -1.32 -6.92
C GLU A 171 -14.36 -0.73 -7.63
N CYS A 172 -14.59 0.02 -8.71
CA CYS A 172 -13.50 0.66 -9.45
C CYS A 172 -12.84 1.78 -8.62
N GLU A 173 -11.53 1.67 -8.39
CA GLU A 173 -10.75 2.63 -7.58
C GLU A 173 -10.73 4.06 -8.15
N MET A 174 -11.06 4.24 -9.44
CA MET A 174 -11.09 5.55 -10.09
C MET A 174 -12.49 6.19 -10.11
N CYS A 175 -13.56 5.41 -10.31
CA CYS A 175 -14.92 5.95 -10.48
C CYS A 175 -15.94 5.48 -9.44
N ALA A 176 -15.53 4.66 -8.48
CA ALA A 176 -16.35 4.11 -7.39
C ALA A 176 -17.62 3.37 -7.87
N ARG A 177 -17.62 2.81 -9.08
CA ARG A 177 -18.72 1.99 -9.60
C ARG A 177 -18.41 0.52 -9.43
N SER A 178 -19.41 -0.26 -9.00
CA SER A 178 -19.34 -1.72 -8.93
C SER A 178 -19.48 -2.34 -10.32
N LEU A 179 -18.38 -2.84 -10.87
CA LEU A 179 -18.23 -3.31 -12.25
C LEU A 179 -17.16 -4.41 -12.33
N PRO A 180 -17.15 -5.18 -13.43
CA PRO A 180 -15.95 -5.81 -13.96
C PRO A 180 -14.71 -4.91 -13.92
N LEU A 181 -13.68 -5.33 -13.18
CA LEU A 181 -12.42 -4.63 -13.04
C LEU A 181 -11.32 -5.32 -13.86
N THR A 182 -10.37 -4.51 -14.28
CA THR A 182 -9.09 -4.89 -14.90
C THR A 182 -7.97 -4.30 -14.07
N PHE A 183 -6.85 -5.00 -13.96
CA PHE A 183 -5.68 -4.50 -13.26
C PHE A 183 -4.88 -3.54 -14.17
N HIS A 184 -4.72 -2.29 -13.73
CA HIS A 184 -3.95 -1.28 -14.45
C HIS A 184 -2.63 -1.01 -13.74
N HIS A 185 -1.53 -1.22 -14.44
CA HIS A 185 -0.18 -0.99 -13.91
C HIS A 185 0.11 0.51 -13.86
N LEU A 186 0.39 1.03 -12.67
CA LEU A 186 0.73 2.44 -12.48
C LEU A 186 2.13 2.77 -12.98
N ILE A 187 3.03 1.77 -12.97
CA ILE A 187 4.29 1.80 -13.70
C ILE A 187 4.14 0.77 -14.83
N PRO A 188 3.89 1.20 -16.08
CA PRO A 188 3.66 0.29 -17.19
C PRO A 188 4.80 -0.70 -17.40
N LYS A 189 4.47 -1.94 -17.78
CA LYS A 189 5.44 -3.04 -17.95
C LYS A 189 6.58 -2.68 -18.89
N GLU A 190 6.30 -1.93 -19.95
CA GLU A 190 7.31 -1.48 -20.93
C GLU A 190 8.36 -0.56 -20.29
N THR A 191 8.01 0.13 -19.19
CA THR A 191 8.91 1.04 -18.47
C THR A 191 9.67 0.36 -17.33
N HIS A 192 9.36 -0.91 -16.99
CA HIS A 192 9.98 -1.61 -15.85
C HIS A 192 11.51 -1.67 -15.97
N GLY A 193 12.06 -1.85 -17.17
CA GLY A 193 13.50 -1.86 -17.40
C GLY A 193 14.22 -0.55 -17.03
N ARG A 194 13.49 0.57 -16.96
CA ARG A 194 14.03 1.86 -16.51
C ARG A 194 14.25 1.90 -15.00
N PHE A 195 13.45 1.15 -14.24
CA PHE A 195 13.38 1.25 -12.78
C PHE A 195 13.89 0.02 -12.05
N LEU A 196 13.90 -1.16 -12.68
CA LEU A 196 14.36 -2.40 -12.07
C LEU A 196 15.81 -2.27 -11.56
N GLY A 197 16.03 -2.55 -10.27
CA GLY A 197 17.32 -2.41 -9.59
C GLY A 197 17.85 -0.97 -9.50
N LYS A 198 17.01 0.03 -9.76
CA LYS A 198 17.37 1.47 -9.78
C LYS A 198 16.40 2.28 -8.92
N ALA A 199 16.54 3.60 -8.91
CA ALA A 199 15.60 4.47 -8.21
C ALA A 199 14.20 4.40 -8.86
N LEU A 200 13.17 4.19 -8.05
CA LEU A 200 11.77 4.30 -8.46
C LEU A 200 11.41 5.74 -8.83
N PRO A 201 10.39 5.96 -9.67
CA PRO A 201 9.99 7.31 -10.05
C PRO A 201 9.44 8.09 -8.85
N VAL A 202 9.59 9.42 -8.92
CA VAL A 202 9.34 10.31 -7.77
C VAL A 202 7.92 10.11 -7.24
N GLY A 203 7.79 9.89 -5.94
CA GLY A 203 6.50 9.70 -5.26
C GLY A 203 6.06 8.24 -5.14
N VAL A 204 6.79 7.30 -5.75
CA VAL A 204 6.60 5.87 -5.54
C VAL A 204 7.54 5.40 -4.44
N ARG A 205 7.00 4.66 -3.47
CA ARG A 205 7.76 4.03 -2.38
C ARG A 205 7.70 2.52 -2.57
N GLY A 206 8.84 1.85 -2.48
CA GLY A 206 8.95 0.42 -2.65
C GLY A 206 10.37 0.02 -3.01
N GLU A 207 10.59 -1.28 -3.09
CA GLU A 207 11.83 -1.82 -3.61
C GLU A 207 11.71 -1.98 -5.13
N PRO A 208 12.72 -1.61 -5.92
CA PRO A 208 12.69 -1.67 -7.38
C PRO A 208 12.87 -3.12 -7.88
N THR A 209 12.00 -4.03 -7.47
CA THR A 209 12.02 -5.45 -7.83
C THR A 209 10.99 -5.73 -8.93
N ARG A 210 11.14 -6.87 -9.61
CA ARG A 210 10.14 -7.34 -10.58
C ARG A 210 8.79 -7.55 -9.93
N LEU A 211 8.78 -8.12 -8.71
CA LEU A 211 7.57 -8.36 -7.94
C LEU A 211 6.82 -7.06 -7.64
N PHE A 212 7.53 -6.05 -7.13
CA PHE A 212 6.93 -4.76 -6.85
C PHE A 212 6.37 -4.13 -8.12
N LEU A 213 7.18 -4.02 -9.19
CA LEU A 213 6.74 -3.37 -10.42
C LEU A 213 5.57 -4.10 -11.11
N GLY A 214 5.54 -5.44 -11.03
CA GLY A 214 4.45 -6.26 -11.56
C GLY A 214 3.16 -6.15 -10.77
N SER A 215 3.23 -5.97 -9.45
CA SER A 215 2.06 -5.84 -8.57
C SER A 215 1.65 -4.39 -8.29
N TYR A 216 2.43 -3.41 -8.75
CA TYR A 216 2.17 -1.99 -8.51
C TYR A 216 1.15 -1.43 -9.51
N GLY A 217 -0.11 -1.40 -9.09
CA GLY A 217 -1.22 -0.98 -9.94
C GLY A 217 -2.49 -0.65 -9.15
N MET A 218 -3.59 -0.51 -9.89
CA MET A 218 -4.93 -0.24 -9.35
C MET A 218 -5.98 -1.04 -10.12
N SER A 219 -7.04 -1.45 -9.42
CA SER A 219 -8.16 -2.18 -10.01
C SER A 219 -9.22 -1.22 -10.52
N ILE A 220 -9.39 -1.16 -11.84
CA ILE A 220 -10.31 -0.21 -12.49
C ILE A 220 -11.17 -0.85 -13.56
N CYS A 221 -12.36 -0.30 -13.76
CA CYS A 221 -13.23 -0.76 -14.84
C CYS A 221 -12.63 -0.41 -16.22
N ARG A 222 -12.97 -1.21 -17.23
CA ARG A 222 -12.48 -1.05 -18.61
C ARG A 222 -12.62 0.38 -19.17
N PRO A 223 -13.75 1.11 -18.99
CA PRO A 223 -13.86 2.51 -19.43
C PRO A 223 -12.84 3.46 -18.77
N CYS A 224 -12.53 3.25 -17.50
CA CYS A 224 -11.51 4.01 -16.77
C CYS A 224 -10.12 3.68 -17.30
N HIS A 225 -9.84 2.39 -17.51
CA HIS A 225 -8.57 1.92 -18.07
C HIS A 225 -8.30 2.54 -19.45
N THR A 226 -9.28 2.44 -20.37
CA THR A 226 -9.18 3.06 -21.69
C THR A 226 -9.01 4.58 -21.60
N HIS A 227 -9.64 5.25 -20.63
CA HIS A 227 -9.49 6.69 -20.47
C HIS A 227 -8.06 7.08 -20.07
N LEU A 228 -7.42 6.34 -19.15
CA LEU A 228 -6.05 6.62 -18.71
C LEU A 228 -5.04 6.55 -19.87
N HIS A 229 -5.07 5.48 -20.67
CA HIS A 229 -4.22 5.37 -21.84
C HIS A 229 -4.58 6.34 -22.98
N ARG A 230 -5.72 7.03 -22.89
CA ARG A 230 -6.07 8.10 -23.84
C ARG A 230 -5.50 9.46 -23.44
N ILE A 231 -5.32 9.71 -22.14
CA ILE A 231 -4.87 11.01 -21.64
C ILE A 231 -3.35 11.08 -21.40
N ALA A 232 -2.70 9.93 -21.24
CA ALA A 232 -1.27 9.86 -20.97
C ALA A 232 -0.65 8.63 -21.65
N SER A 233 0.55 8.84 -22.19
CA SER A 233 1.42 7.76 -22.67
C SER A 233 2.00 6.94 -21.52
N ASN A 234 2.55 5.76 -21.81
CA ASN A 234 3.15 4.90 -20.79
C ASN A 234 4.32 5.59 -20.05
N ASP A 235 5.08 6.45 -20.73
CA ASP A 235 6.15 7.25 -20.11
C ASP A 235 5.59 8.32 -19.16
N GLU A 236 4.57 9.06 -19.60
CA GLU A 236 3.91 10.07 -18.76
C GLU A 236 3.22 9.44 -17.54
N LEU A 237 2.63 8.25 -17.72
CA LEU A 237 2.09 7.45 -16.62
C LEU A 237 3.19 7.11 -15.62
N ALA A 238 4.31 6.55 -16.06
CA ALA A 238 5.43 6.17 -15.19
C ALA A 238 6.06 7.35 -14.42
N ASP A 239 6.15 8.53 -15.04
CA ASP A 239 6.86 9.67 -14.44
C ASP A 239 5.95 10.58 -13.61
N SER A 240 4.73 10.84 -14.10
CA SER A 240 3.87 11.93 -13.60
C SER A 240 2.50 11.48 -13.09
N LEU A 241 1.99 10.33 -13.54
CA LEU A 241 0.69 9.76 -13.13
C LEU A 241 0.85 8.35 -12.54
N ASN A 242 1.95 8.13 -11.84
CA ASN A 242 2.38 6.84 -11.32
C ASN A 242 1.83 6.51 -9.92
N THR A 243 0.83 7.25 -9.42
CA THR A 243 0.15 6.93 -8.17
C THR A 243 -1.35 7.18 -8.32
N PRO A 244 -2.21 6.48 -7.55
CA PRO A 244 -3.66 6.70 -7.61
C PRO A 244 -4.02 8.15 -7.30
N LEU A 245 -3.31 8.77 -6.35
CA LEU A 245 -3.53 10.16 -5.97
C LEU A 245 -3.23 11.14 -7.11
N ARG A 246 -2.16 10.91 -7.87
CA ARG A 246 -1.79 11.74 -9.03
C ARG A 246 -2.83 11.61 -10.15
N ILE A 247 -3.31 10.39 -10.39
CA ILE A 247 -4.41 10.12 -11.34
C ILE A 247 -5.68 10.85 -10.89
N ALA A 248 -6.10 10.69 -9.63
CA ALA A 248 -7.31 11.32 -9.10
C ALA A 248 -7.25 12.85 -9.10
N SER A 249 -6.05 13.43 -8.99
CA SER A 249 -5.83 14.88 -9.03
C SER A 249 -5.80 15.44 -10.46
N HIS A 250 -5.73 14.59 -11.49
CA HIS A 250 -5.63 15.06 -12.88
C HIS A 250 -6.97 15.68 -13.34
N PRO A 251 -6.98 16.92 -13.88
CA PRO A 251 -8.22 17.62 -14.23
C PRO A 251 -9.13 16.86 -15.21
N ASP A 252 -8.55 16.19 -16.20
CA ASP A 252 -9.32 15.40 -17.16
C ASP A 252 -9.92 14.14 -16.55
N VAL A 253 -9.21 13.53 -15.59
CA VAL A 253 -9.71 12.38 -14.84
C VAL A 253 -10.91 12.80 -14.00
N GLN A 254 -10.83 13.93 -13.29
CA GLN A 254 -11.94 14.43 -12.47
C GLN A 254 -13.20 14.70 -13.31
N ARG A 255 -13.04 15.33 -14.48
CA ARG A 255 -14.15 15.56 -15.43
C ARG A 255 -14.74 14.25 -15.92
N PHE A 256 -13.89 13.29 -16.27
CA PHE A 256 -14.32 11.98 -16.74
C PHE A 256 -15.06 11.20 -15.67
N VAL A 257 -14.55 11.17 -14.43
CA VAL A 257 -15.18 10.48 -13.30
C VAL A 257 -16.56 11.08 -12.99
N ALA A 258 -16.67 12.41 -12.96
CA ALA A 258 -17.95 13.10 -12.75
C ALA A 258 -18.98 12.82 -13.85
N PHE A 259 -18.53 12.55 -15.09
CA PHE A 259 -19.37 12.16 -16.20
C PHE A 259 -19.75 10.68 -16.16
N ILE A 260 -18.76 9.79 -15.99
CA ILE A 260 -18.93 8.35 -16.09
C ILE A 260 -19.69 7.77 -14.90
N GLY A 261 -19.54 8.38 -13.71
CA GLY A 261 -20.28 8.02 -12.50
C GLY A 261 -21.80 8.13 -12.66
N LYS A 262 -22.27 9.02 -13.55
CA LYS A 262 -23.70 9.22 -13.85
C LYS A 262 -24.24 8.25 -14.90
N GLN A 263 -23.36 7.52 -15.60
CA GLN A 263 -23.77 6.61 -16.65
C GLN A 263 -24.27 5.29 -16.07
N ARG A 264 -25.42 4.83 -16.57
CA ARG A 264 -25.97 3.51 -16.22
C ARG A 264 -25.00 2.42 -16.64
N VAL A 265 -24.64 1.57 -15.69
CA VAL A 265 -23.90 0.34 -15.93
C VAL A 265 -24.77 -0.58 -16.79
N ARG A 266 -24.33 -0.85 -18.02
CA ARG A 266 -24.88 -1.94 -18.83
C ARG A 266 -23.92 -3.11 -18.70
N LEU A 267 -24.22 -4.04 -17.79
CA LEU A 267 -23.50 -5.32 -17.75
C LEU A 267 -23.79 -6.02 -19.08
N ARG A 268 -22.75 -6.42 -19.82
CA ARG A 268 -22.93 -7.32 -20.95
C ARG A 268 -23.26 -8.68 -20.36
N ALA A 269 -24.47 -9.17 -20.65
CA ALA A 269 -24.90 -10.53 -20.33
C ALA A 269 -24.17 -11.55 -21.22
#